data_AF-A0A060SER3-F1
#
_entry.id   AF-A0A060SER3-F1
#
_cell.length_a   1.000
_cell.length_b   1.000
_cell.length_c   1.000
_cell.angle_alpha   90.00
_cell.angle_beta   90.00
_cell.angle_gamma   90.00
#
_symmetry.space_group_name_H-M   'P 1'
#
loop_
_entity.id
_entity.type
_entity.pdbx_description
1 polymer ?
#
loop_
_entity_poly.entity_id
_entity_poly.type
_entity_poly.pdbx_seq_one_letter_code
_entity_poly.pdbx_strand_id
1 'polypeptide(L)'
;MSAPPPPPPTVPSVLLPELLGFIPQFLLDDIINIANDEAKQSVDAMEQFLQRWADARAEKTAEWDPTQEIEQGLVSFQTLLESHVDVAFDFFEAWSMRNIFAIPADLPIVAPHQAGFNLEHPPEKEAELLVEIDELRRKVHAQRKLKRLFTRAVRRSGKDLERARERLDRLSFLRAPQMQALLSLPGDFQTMFDTVASLPPLAPSAATLEPGVVPEPASALGDKQDREKAKREAGGSGFGEGSSAVGAAAAGAYEVGSAEDVKALLERVGGSSSSGSADVMDTS
;
A
#
# COMPACT_ATOMS: atom_id res chain seq x y z
N MET A 1 30.63 57.36 -29.70
CA MET A 1 30.27 55.94 -29.69
C MET A 1 29.27 55.77 -28.56
N SER A 2 27.98 55.64 -28.89
CA SER A 2 26.92 55.54 -27.89
C SER A 2 27.00 54.16 -27.22
N ALA A 3 26.90 54.12 -25.89
CA ALA A 3 26.87 52.87 -25.14
C ALA A 3 25.71 51.98 -25.63
N PRO A 4 25.90 50.65 -25.69
CA PRO A 4 24.83 49.73 -26.08
C PRO A 4 23.66 49.85 -25.10
N PRO A 5 22.41 49.74 -25.59
CA PRO A 5 21.23 49.82 -24.75
C PRO A 5 21.28 48.72 -23.66
N PRO A 6 20.84 49.02 -22.43
CA PRO A 6 20.80 48.03 -21.35
C PRO A 6 19.94 46.82 -21.78
N PRO A 7 20.29 45.60 -21.34
CA PRO A 7 19.50 44.42 -21.66
C PRO A 7 18.06 44.60 -21.13
N PRO A 8 17.04 44.16 -21.90
CA PRO A 8 15.66 44.26 -21.46
C PRO A 8 15.49 43.48 -20.14
N PRO A 9 14.60 43.94 -19.23
CA PRO A 9 14.33 43.22 -18.00
C PRO A 9 13.80 41.82 -18.35
N THR A 10 14.51 40.80 -17.89
CA THR A 10 14.10 39.41 -18.04
C THR A 10 13.37 38.94 -16.79
N VAL A 11 12.43 38.02 -16.99
CA VAL A 11 11.75 37.33 -15.90
C VAL A 11 12.75 36.60 -14.98
N PRO A 12 12.38 36.33 -13.70
CA PRO A 12 13.24 35.58 -12.79
C PRO A 12 13.69 34.25 -13.40
N SER A 13 14.96 33.91 -13.19
CA SER A 13 15.64 32.74 -13.79
C SER A 13 15.04 31.38 -13.42
N VAL A 14 14.06 31.36 -12.50
CA VAL A 14 13.37 30.15 -12.02
C VAL A 14 12.17 29.79 -12.89
N LEU A 15 11.52 30.77 -13.54
CA LEU A 15 10.31 30.52 -14.32
C LEU A 15 10.59 29.72 -15.61
N LEU A 16 11.75 29.91 -16.21
CA LEU A 16 12.15 29.19 -17.43
C LEU A 16 12.36 27.69 -17.17
N PRO A 17 13.18 27.29 -16.17
CA PRO A 17 13.29 25.89 -15.80
C PRO A 17 11.98 25.27 -15.35
N GLU A 18 11.13 26.02 -14.66
CA GLU A 18 9.79 25.56 -14.25
C GLU A 18 8.90 25.28 -15.46
N LEU A 19 8.89 26.17 -16.45
CA LEU A 19 8.07 26.02 -17.66
C LEU A 19 8.58 24.92 -18.60
N LEU A 20 9.90 24.82 -18.76
CA LEU A 20 10.53 23.88 -19.69
C LEU A 20 10.74 22.49 -19.07
N GLY A 21 10.79 22.41 -17.73
CA GLY A 21 11.13 21.18 -17.00
C GLY A 21 12.62 20.83 -17.01
N PHE A 22 13.46 21.68 -17.60
CA PHE A 22 14.93 21.54 -17.62
C PHE A 22 15.60 22.91 -17.64
N ILE A 23 16.88 22.96 -17.27
CA ILE A 23 17.68 24.20 -17.30
C ILE A 23 18.26 24.37 -18.71
N PRO A 24 17.98 25.48 -19.42
CA PRO A 24 18.46 25.68 -20.79
C PRO A 24 19.97 25.61 -20.98
N GLN A 25 20.75 26.00 -19.97
CA GLN A 25 22.21 25.91 -20.00
C GLN A 25 22.68 24.46 -20.20
N PHE A 26 22.07 23.49 -19.51
CA PHE A 26 22.44 22.08 -19.68
C PHE A 26 22.13 21.55 -21.08
N LEU A 27 21.05 22.02 -21.70
CA LEU A 27 20.76 21.67 -23.10
C LEU A 27 21.84 22.22 -24.05
N LEU A 28 22.30 23.45 -23.81
CA LEU A 28 23.35 24.06 -24.62
C LEU A 28 24.69 23.34 -24.40
N ASP A 29 25.04 23.03 -23.15
CA ASP A 29 26.24 22.24 -22.81
C ASP A 29 26.24 20.88 -23.53
N ASP A 30 25.11 20.17 -23.49
CA ASP A 30 24.95 18.87 -24.17
C ASP A 30 25.13 19.00 -25.69
N ILE A 31 24.56 20.05 -26.32
CA ILE A 31 24.73 20.32 -27.75
C ILE A 31 26.20 20.59 -28.10
N ILE A 32 26.89 21.40 -27.29
CA ILE A 32 28.30 21.74 -27.51
C ILE A 32 29.18 20.49 -27.38
N ASN A 33 28.91 19.65 -26.38
CA ASN A 33 29.62 18.39 -26.20
C ASN A 33 29.45 17.46 -27.41
N ILE A 34 28.21 17.28 -27.87
CA ILE A 34 27.92 16.45 -29.07
C ILE A 34 28.60 17.02 -30.31
N ALA A 35 28.58 18.34 -30.50
CA ALA A 35 29.21 18.96 -31.66
C ALA A 35 30.74 18.83 -31.65
N ASN A 36 31.36 18.95 -30.48
CA ASN A 36 32.80 18.75 -30.32
C ASN A 36 33.21 17.29 -30.55
N ASP A 37 32.40 16.34 -30.09
CA ASP A 37 32.64 14.92 -30.35
C ASP A 37 32.47 14.58 -31.84
N GLU A 38 31.44 15.13 -32.50
CA GLU A 38 31.24 14.95 -33.95
C GLU A 38 32.36 15.61 -34.77
N ALA A 39 32.83 16.79 -34.36
CA ALA A 39 33.96 17.46 -35.02
C ALA A 39 35.21 16.57 -34.99
N LYS A 40 35.54 15.99 -33.83
CA LYS A 40 36.66 15.03 -33.69
C LYS A 40 36.45 13.80 -34.55
N GLN A 41 35.25 13.20 -34.50
CA GLN A 41 34.94 12.02 -35.30
C GLN A 41 35.05 12.28 -36.81
N SER A 42 34.71 13.50 -37.26
CA SER A 42 34.87 13.90 -38.66
C SER A 42 36.35 14.03 -39.09
N VAL A 43 37.21 14.51 -38.19
CA VAL A 43 38.66 14.59 -38.39
C VAL A 43 39.27 13.19 -38.45
N ASP A 44 38.88 12.29 -37.53
CA ASP A 44 39.32 10.90 -37.52
C ASP A 44 38.91 10.16 -38.80
N ALA A 45 37.70 10.41 -39.30
CA ALA A 45 37.24 9.85 -40.57
C ALA A 45 38.03 10.40 -41.76
N MET A 46 38.36 11.69 -41.75
CA MET A 46 39.21 12.33 -42.75
C MET A 46 40.63 11.74 -42.73
N GLU A 47 41.21 11.51 -41.55
CA GLU A 47 42.52 10.87 -41.38
C GLU A 47 42.55 9.51 -42.08
N GLN A 48 41.59 8.63 -41.76
CA GLN A 48 41.50 7.30 -42.35
C GLN A 48 41.34 7.35 -43.87
N PHE A 49 40.59 8.33 -44.38
CA PHE A 49 40.43 8.53 -45.82
C PHE A 49 41.73 8.97 -46.49
N LEU A 50 42.44 9.94 -45.90
CA LEU A 50 43.71 10.46 -46.42
C LEU A 50 44.83 9.42 -46.36
N GLN A 51 44.90 8.60 -45.30
CA GLN A 51 45.83 7.48 -45.19
C GLN A 51 45.61 6.46 -46.32
N ARG A 52 44.36 6.01 -46.53
CA ARG A 52 44.02 5.10 -47.65
C ARG A 52 44.38 5.69 -49.00
N TRP A 53 44.18 7.00 -49.17
CA TRP A 53 44.53 7.70 -50.41
C TRP A 53 46.05 7.77 -50.61
N ALA A 54 46.81 8.03 -49.53
CA ALA A 54 48.26 8.07 -49.53
C ALA A 54 48.87 6.70 -49.86
N ASP A 55 48.41 5.63 -49.20
CA ASP A 55 48.87 4.25 -49.44
C ASP A 55 48.69 3.83 -50.90
N ALA A 56 47.51 4.09 -51.47
CA ALA A 56 47.21 3.79 -52.87
C ALA A 56 48.08 4.57 -53.88
N ARG A 57 48.71 5.67 -53.45
CA ARG A 57 49.59 6.50 -54.27
C ARG A 57 51.07 6.16 -54.06
N ALA A 58 51.45 5.78 -52.84
CA ALA A 58 52.77 5.25 -52.53
C ALA A 58 53.06 3.96 -53.33
N GLU A 59 52.06 3.09 -53.52
CA GLU A 59 52.17 1.91 -54.40
C GLU A 59 52.50 2.26 -55.87
N LYS A 60 52.13 3.46 -56.33
CA LYS A 60 52.31 3.91 -57.72
C LYS A 60 53.55 4.78 -57.92
N THR A 61 54.10 5.36 -56.86
CA THR A 61 55.21 6.31 -56.93
C THR A 61 56.08 6.15 -55.69
N ALA A 62 57.16 5.37 -55.82
CA ALA A 62 57.99 4.89 -54.70
C ALA A 62 58.91 5.95 -54.04
N GLU A 63 58.87 7.20 -54.49
CA GLU A 63 59.85 8.24 -54.11
C GLU A 63 59.26 9.40 -53.29
N TRP A 64 57.95 9.39 -53.01
CA TRP A 64 57.27 10.42 -52.23
C TRP A 64 56.60 9.80 -51.00
N ASP A 65 56.99 10.25 -49.81
CA ASP A 65 56.36 9.91 -48.54
C ASP A 65 55.46 11.07 -48.07
N PRO A 66 54.15 11.03 -48.37
CA PRO A 66 53.21 12.10 -48.01
C PRO A 66 52.73 12.03 -46.56
N THR A 67 53.11 11.00 -45.80
CA THR A 67 52.51 10.71 -44.48
C THR A 67 52.70 11.88 -43.52
N GLN A 68 53.92 12.41 -43.43
CA GLN A 68 54.26 13.51 -42.53
C GLN A 68 53.55 14.83 -42.88
N GLU A 69 53.40 15.14 -44.17
CA GLU A 69 52.69 16.35 -44.61
C GLU A 69 51.18 16.24 -44.33
N ILE A 70 50.60 15.05 -44.50
CA ILE A 70 49.20 14.78 -44.20
C ILE A 70 48.94 14.89 -42.69
N GLU A 71 49.77 14.28 -41.84
CA GLU A 71 49.64 14.37 -40.39
C GLU A 71 49.74 15.82 -39.92
N GLN A 72 50.74 16.57 -40.40
CA GLN A 72 50.90 17.98 -40.03
C GLN A 72 49.72 18.85 -40.50
N GLY A 73 49.26 18.62 -41.73
CA GLY A 73 48.07 19.29 -42.29
C GLY A 73 46.82 18.99 -41.48
N LEU A 74 46.60 17.73 -41.12
CA LEU A 74 45.45 17.28 -40.34
C LEU A 74 45.44 17.88 -38.94
N VAL A 75 46.59 17.88 -38.24
CA VAL A 75 46.69 18.50 -36.91
C VAL A 75 46.42 20.01 -36.98
N SER A 76 46.90 20.69 -38.02
CA SER A 76 46.61 22.12 -38.22
C SER A 76 45.14 22.38 -38.51
N PHE A 77 44.50 21.51 -39.31
CA PHE A 77 43.08 21.59 -39.62
C PHE A 77 42.22 21.32 -38.39
N GLN A 78 42.56 20.30 -37.60
CA GLN A 78 41.88 19.96 -36.35
C GLN A 78 41.92 21.15 -35.39
N THR A 79 43.10 21.72 -35.14
CA THR A 79 43.26 22.87 -34.25
C THR A 79 42.43 24.07 -34.73
N LEU A 80 42.43 24.32 -36.05
CA LEU A 80 41.64 25.39 -36.65
C LEU A 80 40.14 25.14 -36.49
N LEU A 81 39.68 23.91 -36.76
CA LEU A 81 38.29 23.52 -36.65
C LEU A 81 37.80 23.65 -35.21
N GLU A 82 38.54 23.10 -34.24
CA GLU A 82 38.24 23.20 -32.80
C GLU A 82 38.10 24.68 -32.39
N SER A 83 39.06 25.54 -32.78
CA SER A 83 38.99 26.96 -32.44
C SER A 83 37.77 27.69 -33.02
N HIS A 84 37.34 27.32 -34.22
CA HIS A 84 36.18 27.94 -34.86
C HIS A 84 34.86 27.39 -34.32
N VAL A 85 34.82 26.11 -34.02
CA VAL A 85 33.68 25.42 -33.41
C VAL A 85 33.42 26.02 -32.02
N ASP A 86 34.44 26.15 -31.18
CA ASP A 86 34.34 26.77 -29.85
C ASP A 86 33.77 28.20 -29.94
N VAL A 87 34.35 29.05 -30.78
CA VAL A 87 33.89 30.44 -30.93
C VAL A 87 32.45 30.51 -31.47
N ALA A 88 32.10 29.67 -32.44
CA ALA A 88 30.75 29.66 -32.99
C ALA A 88 29.72 29.21 -31.95
N PHE A 89 30.07 28.21 -31.14
CA PHE A 89 29.19 27.71 -30.09
C PHE A 89 29.08 28.64 -28.88
N ASP A 90 30.14 29.38 -28.52
CA ASP A 90 30.05 30.48 -27.55
C ASP A 90 29.04 31.55 -27.99
N PHE A 91 29.08 31.93 -29.27
CA PHE A 91 28.10 32.88 -29.83
C PHE A 91 26.69 32.30 -29.87
N PHE A 92 26.55 31.02 -30.21
CA PHE A 92 25.28 30.32 -30.21
C PHE A 92 24.68 30.25 -28.81
N GLU A 93 25.48 29.95 -27.78
CA GLU A 93 25.04 29.89 -26.39
C GLU A 93 24.53 31.26 -25.94
N ALA A 94 25.34 32.30 -26.13
CA ALA A 94 24.98 33.67 -25.76
C ALA A 94 23.75 34.17 -26.52
N TRP A 95 23.63 33.85 -27.81
CA TRP A 95 22.48 34.23 -28.61
C TRP A 95 21.21 33.48 -28.19
N SER A 96 21.31 32.18 -27.90
CA SER A 96 20.18 31.35 -27.47
C SER A 96 19.64 31.81 -26.12
N MET A 97 20.52 32.11 -25.15
CA MET A 97 20.13 32.64 -23.85
C MET A 97 19.49 34.02 -23.93
N ARG A 98 19.87 34.83 -24.93
CA ARG A 98 19.34 36.20 -25.12
C ARG A 98 18.07 36.27 -25.95
N ASN A 99 17.79 35.28 -26.81
CA ASN A 99 16.67 35.34 -27.76
C ASN A 99 15.67 34.19 -27.60
N ILE A 100 16.14 32.94 -27.54
CA ILE A 100 15.26 31.77 -27.46
C ILE A 100 14.77 31.58 -26.02
N PHE A 101 15.71 31.58 -25.08
CA PHE A 101 15.43 31.39 -23.66
C PHE A 101 15.33 32.73 -22.91
N ALA A 102 14.99 33.81 -23.61
CA ALA A 102 14.74 35.10 -22.99
C ALA A 102 13.25 35.41 -23.05
N ILE A 103 12.64 35.50 -21.88
CA ILE A 103 11.25 35.93 -21.75
C ILE A 103 11.25 37.38 -21.24
N PRO A 104 10.59 38.31 -21.94
CA PRO A 104 10.49 39.71 -21.50
C PRO A 104 9.67 39.80 -20.22
N ALA A 105 10.12 40.62 -19.26
CA ALA A 105 9.44 40.81 -17.97
C ALA A 105 8.03 41.42 -18.11
N ASP A 106 7.76 42.11 -19.23
CA ASP A 106 6.48 42.77 -19.49
C ASP A 106 5.37 41.78 -19.91
N LEU A 107 5.71 40.51 -20.20
CA LEU A 107 4.74 39.51 -20.61
C LEU A 107 4.23 38.75 -19.37
N PRO A 108 2.91 38.80 -19.07
CA PRO A 108 2.33 38.05 -17.95
C PRO A 108 2.22 36.57 -18.33
N ILE A 109 3.33 35.84 -18.25
CA ILE A 109 3.34 34.39 -18.40
C ILE A 109 2.93 33.77 -17.08
N VAL A 110 1.84 33.02 -17.10
CA VAL A 110 1.40 32.16 -15.99
C VAL A 110 1.68 30.73 -16.39
N ALA A 111 2.47 30.01 -15.58
CA ALA A 111 2.72 28.60 -15.84
C ALA A 111 1.40 27.81 -15.77
N PRO A 112 1.22 26.74 -16.56
CA PRO A 112 -0.04 25.98 -16.58
C PRO A 112 -0.47 25.46 -15.20
N HIS A 113 0.48 25.06 -14.35
CA HIS A 113 0.18 24.62 -12.98
C HIS A 113 -0.07 25.77 -12.00
N GLN A 114 0.29 27.01 -12.34
CA GLN A 114 -0.04 28.22 -11.59
C GLN A 114 -1.40 28.80 -12.01
N ALA A 115 -2.01 28.28 -13.08
CA ALA A 115 -3.32 28.72 -13.54
C ALA A 115 -4.39 28.43 -12.47
N GLY A 116 -5.03 29.48 -11.95
CA GLY A 116 -6.05 29.38 -10.90
C GLY A 116 -5.50 29.32 -9.47
N PHE A 117 -4.19 29.46 -9.28
CA PHE A 117 -3.63 29.67 -7.95
C PHE A 117 -3.83 31.13 -7.52
N ASN A 118 -4.64 31.34 -6.48
CA ASN A 118 -4.76 32.62 -5.82
C ASN A 118 -3.79 32.65 -4.63
N LEU A 119 -2.70 33.41 -4.75
CA LEU A 119 -1.72 33.60 -3.68
C LEU A 119 -2.19 34.64 -2.63
N GLU A 120 -3.39 35.20 -2.79
CA GLU A 120 -3.97 36.20 -1.88
C GLU A 120 -4.67 35.59 -0.66
N HIS A 121 -4.57 34.28 -0.44
CA HIS A 121 -5.16 33.65 0.74
C HIS A 121 -4.38 34.04 2.01
N PRO A 122 -5.06 34.52 3.06
CA PRO A 122 -4.40 34.80 4.33
C PRO A 122 -3.88 33.50 4.97
N PRO A 123 -2.74 33.56 5.70
CA PRO A 123 -2.12 32.38 6.32
C PRO A 123 -3.02 31.71 7.37
N GLU A 124 -4.00 32.45 7.91
CA GLU A 124 -5.00 31.91 8.84
C GLU A 124 -5.88 30.85 8.16
N LYS A 125 -6.30 31.08 6.90
CA LYS A 125 -7.09 30.10 6.14
C LYS A 125 -6.30 28.84 5.82
N GLU A 126 -4.99 28.96 5.58
CA GLU A 126 -4.14 27.79 5.38
C GLU A 126 -4.06 26.93 6.66
N ALA A 127 -3.91 27.57 7.82
CA ALA A 127 -3.92 26.88 9.10
C ALA A 127 -5.28 26.21 9.39
N GLU A 128 -6.39 26.88 9.11
CA GLU A 128 -7.74 26.31 9.21
C GLU A 128 -7.91 25.08 8.32
N LEU A 129 -7.48 25.17 7.05
CA LEU A 129 -7.55 24.06 6.10
C LEU A 129 -6.68 22.87 6.54
N LEU A 130 -5.49 23.12 7.10
CA LEU A 130 -4.64 22.06 7.65
C LEU A 130 -5.31 21.35 8.83
N VAL A 131 -5.97 22.10 9.72
CA VAL A 131 -6.76 21.53 10.82
C VAL A 131 -7.92 20.71 10.27
N GLU A 132 -8.65 21.21 9.27
CA GLU A 132 -9.74 20.49 8.62
C GLU A 132 -9.25 19.18 7.98
N ILE A 133 -8.10 19.20 7.29
CA ILE A 133 -7.48 18.00 6.72
C ILE A 133 -7.18 16.97 7.80
N ASP A 134 -6.64 17.38 8.95
CA ASP A 134 -6.34 16.46 10.04
C ASP A 134 -7.60 15.91 10.71
N GLU A 135 -8.66 16.71 10.83
CA GLU A 135 -9.96 16.22 11.26
C GLU A 135 -10.55 15.20 10.28
N LEU A 136 -10.49 15.47 8.98
CA LEU A 136 -10.95 14.56 7.95
C LEU A 136 -10.16 13.25 7.98
N ARG A 137 -8.84 13.31 8.17
CA ARG A 137 -8.00 12.12 8.38
C ARG A 137 -8.48 11.33 9.59
N ARG A 138 -8.72 11.97 10.73
CA ARG A 138 -9.25 11.30 11.94
C ARG A 138 -10.61 10.66 11.68
N LYS A 139 -11.53 11.36 11.00
CA LYS A 139 -12.85 10.85 10.59
C LYS A 139 -12.71 9.61 9.69
N VAL A 140 -11.83 9.65 8.69
CA VAL A 140 -11.55 8.51 7.80
C VAL A 140 -10.98 7.32 8.58
N HIS A 141 -10.07 7.54 9.53
CA HIS A 141 -9.54 6.48 10.38
C HIS A 141 -10.63 5.85 11.27
N ALA A 142 -11.49 6.67 11.88
CA ALA A 142 -12.62 6.20 12.68
C ALA A 142 -13.60 5.36 11.84
N GLN A 143 -13.97 5.85 10.64
CA GLN A 143 -14.82 5.12 9.70
C GLN A 143 -14.20 3.78 9.26
N ARG A 144 -12.89 3.76 8.98
CA ARG A 144 -12.18 2.51 8.66
C ARG A 144 -12.20 1.52 9.82
N LYS A 145 -12.06 1.98 11.07
CA LYS A 145 -12.17 1.13 12.28
C LYS A 145 -13.59 0.57 12.44
N LEU A 146 -14.61 1.41 12.30
CA LEU A 146 -16.01 0.99 12.35
C LEU A 146 -16.32 -0.04 11.26
N LYS A 147 -15.88 0.20 10.02
CA LYS A 147 -16.03 -0.77 8.92
C LYS A 147 -15.45 -2.13 9.26
N ARG A 148 -14.28 -2.19 9.90
CA ARG A 148 -13.68 -3.47 10.35
C ARG A 148 -14.53 -4.17 11.40
N LEU A 149 -15.05 -3.42 12.38
CA LEU A 149 -15.92 -3.96 13.42
C LEU A 149 -17.24 -4.50 12.84
N PHE A 150 -17.91 -3.72 11.98
CA PHE A 150 -19.13 -4.18 11.32
C PHE A 150 -18.89 -5.40 10.43
N THR A 151 -17.79 -5.44 9.69
CA THR A 151 -17.42 -6.62 8.89
C THR A 151 -17.25 -7.86 9.77
N ARG A 152 -16.62 -7.71 10.95
CA ARG A 152 -16.49 -8.80 11.93
C ARG A 152 -17.84 -9.21 12.52
N ALA A 153 -18.70 -8.24 12.86
CA ALA A 153 -20.03 -8.49 13.40
C ALA A 153 -20.91 -9.24 12.39
N VAL A 154 -20.91 -8.83 11.12
CA VAL A 154 -21.63 -9.51 10.03
C VAL A 154 -21.14 -10.96 9.87
N ARG A 155 -19.82 -11.20 9.88
CA ARG A 155 -19.27 -12.56 9.81
C ARG A 155 -19.69 -13.42 11.00
N ARG A 156 -19.68 -12.87 12.22
CA ARG A 156 -20.12 -13.57 13.42
C ARG A 156 -21.61 -13.90 13.35
N SER A 157 -22.43 -12.91 13.00
CA SER A 157 -23.87 -13.09 12.81
C SER A 157 -24.18 -14.13 11.74
N GLY A 158 -23.42 -14.17 10.64
CA GLY A 158 -23.57 -15.19 9.60
C GLY A 158 -23.34 -16.61 10.14
N LYS A 159 -22.25 -16.82 10.89
CA LYS A 159 -21.97 -18.11 11.54
C LYS A 159 -23.04 -18.51 12.56
N ASP A 160 -23.54 -17.55 13.33
CA ASP A 160 -24.59 -17.82 14.32
C ASP A 160 -25.91 -18.18 13.64
N LEU A 161 -26.23 -17.55 12.50
CA LEU A 161 -27.37 -17.93 11.67
C LEU A 161 -27.19 -19.34 11.06
N GLU A 162 -26.01 -19.69 10.56
CA GLU A 162 -25.71 -21.04 10.06
C GLU A 162 -25.90 -22.09 11.15
N ARG A 163 -25.35 -21.88 12.35
CA ARG A 163 -25.55 -22.78 13.50
C ARG A 163 -27.02 -22.90 13.90
N ALA A 164 -27.75 -21.80 13.91
CA ALA A 164 -29.17 -21.80 14.22
C ALA A 164 -29.97 -22.59 13.16
N ARG A 165 -29.61 -22.46 11.88
CA ARG A 165 -30.19 -23.24 10.78
C ARG A 165 -29.86 -24.72 10.90
N GLU A 166 -28.60 -25.08 11.11
CA GLU A 166 -28.20 -26.49 11.33
C GLU A 166 -28.92 -27.11 12.53
N ARG A 167 -29.10 -26.36 13.62
CA ARG A 167 -29.88 -26.82 14.77
C ARG A 167 -31.35 -27.01 14.41
N LEU A 168 -31.92 -26.11 13.62
CA LEU A 168 -33.28 -26.25 13.12
C LEU A 168 -33.38 -27.52 12.25
N ASP A 169 -32.48 -27.72 11.29
CA ASP A 169 -32.46 -28.89 10.41
C ASP A 169 -32.28 -30.19 11.21
N ARG A 170 -31.41 -30.18 12.23
CA ARG A 170 -31.30 -31.31 13.16
C ARG A 170 -32.56 -31.53 13.98
N LEU A 171 -33.36 -30.52 14.25
CA LEU A 171 -34.63 -30.66 14.95
C LEU A 171 -35.81 -30.77 13.97
N SER A 172 -35.58 -30.69 12.67
CA SER A 172 -36.66 -30.70 11.67
C SER A 172 -37.27 -32.09 11.53
N PHE A 173 -36.55 -33.15 11.90
CA PHE A 173 -37.10 -34.50 12.00
C PHE A 173 -38.17 -34.61 13.11
N LEU A 174 -38.02 -33.82 14.18
CA LEU A 174 -39.01 -33.73 15.26
C LEU A 174 -40.25 -32.93 14.83
N ARG A 175 -40.31 -32.43 13.59
CA ARG A 175 -41.52 -31.82 13.05
C ARG A 175 -42.54 -32.93 12.73
N ALA A 176 -43.83 -32.63 12.94
CA ALA A 176 -44.95 -33.59 12.88
C ALA A 176 -44.83 -34.60 11.71
N PRO A 177 -45.12 -35.91 11.92
CA PRO A 177 -45.91 -36.54 12.99
C PRO A 177 -45.14 -37.10 14.20
N GLN A 178 -43.80 -37.06 14.22
CA GLN A 178 -42.98 -37.70 15.27
C GLN A 178 -43.14 -37.05 16.66
N MET A 179 -43.38 -35.73 16.71
CA MET A 179 -43.69 -35.02 17.97
C MET A 179 -44.96 -35.56 18.64
N GLN A 180 -45.96 -35.97 17.86
CA GLN A 180 -47.21 -36.50 18.41
C GLN A 180 -46.99 -37.88 19.07
N ALA A 181 -46.11 -38.71 18.50
CA ALA A 181 -45.69 -39.99 19.09
C ALA A 181 -44.80 -39.81 20.35
N LEU A 182 -43.94 -38.79 20.38
CA LEU A 182 -43.15 -38.48 21.58
C LEU A 182 -43.99 -37.91 22.73
N LEU A 183 -45.12 -37.27 22.43
CA LEU A 183 -46.07 -36.79 23.44
C LEU A 183 -46.93 -37.91 24.04
N SER A 184 -47.13 -39.03 23.33
CA SER A 184 -47.84 -40.22 23.86
C SER A 184 -46.92 -41.18 24.62
N LEU A 185 -45.61 -41.17 24.32
CA LEU A 185 -44.56 -41.99 24.97
C LEU A 185 -44.61 -42.00 26.52
N PRO A 186 -44.82 -40.86 27.22
CA PRO A 186 -44.88 -40.84 28.68
C PRO A 186 -46.04 -41.66 29.24
N GLY A 187 -47.19 -41.71 28.54
CA GLY A 187 -48.32 -42.55 28.94
C GLY A 187 -47.98 -44.04 28.79
N ASP A 188 -47.33 -44.41 27.69
CA ASP A 188 -46.92 -45.80 27.45
C ASP A 188 -45.87 -46.27 28.49
N PHE A 189 -44.89 -45.42 28.85
CA PHE A 189 -43.94 -45.73 29.92
C PHE A 189 -44.58 -45.85 31.29
N GLN A 190 -45.61 -45.06 31.59
CA GLN A 190 -46.36 -45.20 32.85
C GLN A 190 -47.10 -46.54 32.89
N THR A 191 -47.73 -46.96 31.80
CA THR A 191 -48.39 -48.28 31.74
C THR A 191 -47.40 -49.44 31.81
N MET A 192 -46.23 -49.35 31.17
CA MET A 192 -45.16 -50.34 31.35
C MET A 192 -44.60 -50.36 32.78
N PHE A 193 -44.44 -49.20 33.40
CA PHE A 193 -44.00 -49.11 34.80
C PHE A 193 -45.03 -49.74 35.75
N ASP A 194 -46.31 -49.44 35.57
CA ASP A 194 -47.39 -50.01 36.39
C ASP A 194 -47.52 -51.53 36.19
N THR A 195 -47.37 -52.01 34.96
CA THR A 195 -47.37 -53.47 34.68
C THR A 195 -46.17 -54.18 35.30
N VAL A 196 -44.96 -53.62 35.22
CA VAL A 196 -43.76 -54.17 35.88
C VAL A 196 -43.88 -54.10 37.41
N ALA A 197 -44.43 -53.01 37.94
CA ALA A 197 -44.70 -52.85 39.37
C ALA A 197 -45.81 -53.79 39.88
N SER A 198 -46.71 -54.24 39.00
CA SER A 198 -47.75 -55.22 39.31
C SER A 198 -47.31 -56.69 39.20
N LEU A 199 -46.09 -56.95 38.70
CA LEU A 199 -45.54 -58.30 38.71
C LEU A 199 -45.17 -58.70 40.16
N PRO A 200 -45.54 -59.92 40.61
CA PRO A 200 -45.15 -60.38 41.94
C PRO A 200 -43.62 -60.47 42.08
N PRO A 201 -43.05 -60.20 43.26
CA PRO A 201 -41.62 -60.39 43.48
C PRO A 201 -41.25 -61.86 43.27
N LEU A 202 -40.21 -62.12 42.46
CA LEU A 202 -39.63 -63.44 42.31
C LEU A 202 -39.19 -63.96 43.70
N ALA A 203 -39.92 -64.94 44.22
CA ALA A 203 -39.57 -65.62 45.47
C ALA A 203 -38.27 -66.44 45.26
N PRO A 204 -37.24 -66.26 46.10
CA PRO A 204 -36.02 -67.05 46.01
C PRO A 204 -36.24 -68.41 46.69
N SER A 205 -36.34 -69.49 45.91
CA SER A 205 -36.01 -70.91 46.22
C SER A 205 -36.91 -71.83 45.37
N ALA A 206 -36.46 -72.74 44.52
CA ALA A 206 -35.14 -73.21 44.17
C ALA A 206 -35.19 -73.77 42.74
N ALA A 207 -34.26 -73.35 41.89
CA ALA A 207 -33.81 -74.13 40.74
C ALA A 207 -32.33 -73.80 40.54
N THR A 208 -31.47 -74.64 41.11
CA THR A 208 -30.11 -74.85 40.61
C THR A 208 -30.19 -75.13 39.11
N LEU A 209 -29.65 -74.21 38.32
CA LEU A 209 -29.17 -74.48 36.98
C LEU A 209 -27.73 -73.94 36.89
N GLU A 210 -26.87 -74.88 36.50
CA GLU A 210 -25.44 -74.90 36.19
C GLU A 210 -24.76 -73.57 35.80
N PRO A 211 -23.44 -73.42 36.06
CA PRO A 211 -22.66 -72.24 35.70
C PRO A 211 -22.45 -72.15 34.18
N GLY A 212 -23.43 -71.58 33.50
CA GLY A 212 -23.36 -71.24 32.08
C GLY A 212 -22.80 -69.83 31.87
N VAL A 213 -21.50 -69.77 31.60
CA VAL A 213 -20.74 -68.73 30.87
C VAL A 213 -21.42 -67.36 30.77
N VAL A 214 -20.93 -66.41 31.56
CA VAL A 214 -21.17 -64.97 31.35
C VAL A 214 -20.51 -64.57 30.03
N PRO A 215 -21.24 -64.09 29.01
CA PRO A 215 -20.62 -63.25 27.99
C PRO A 215 -20.45 -61.86 28.61
N GLU A 216 -19.20 -61.41 28.71
CA GLU A 216 -18.89 -60.03 29.10
C GLU A 216 -19.70 -59.03 28.25
N PRO A 217 -20.23 -57.94 28.83
CA PRO A 217 -20.51 -56.76 28.03
C PRO A 217 -19.15 -56.24 27.56
N ALA A 218 -18.85 -56.51 26.29
CA ALA A 218 -17.72 -55.95 25.58
C ALA A 218 -17.66 -54.44 25.82
N SER A 219 -16.79 -54.04 26.75
CA SER A 219 -16.27 -52.68 26.85
C SER A 219 -15.24 -52.52 25.74
N ALA A 220 -15.76 -52.38 24.53
CA ALA A 220 -15.04 -52.06 23.30
C ALA A 220 -16.04 -51.25 22.48
N LEU A 221 -15.82 -50.03 22.04
CA LEU A 221 -14.58 -49.35 21.70
C LEU A 221 -15.03 -47.89 21.43
N GLY A 222 -14.26 -46.87 21.82
CA GLY A 222 -14.37 -45.61 21.09
C GLY A 222 -14.14 -44.29 21.82
N ASP A 223 -13.56 -44.23 23.01
CA ASP A 223 -13.18 -42.94 23.63
C ASP A 223 -11.68 -42.89 23.96
N LYS A 224 -10.83 -43.28 23.01
CA LYS A 224 -9.38 -43.00 23.04
C LYS A 224 -8.82 -42.80 21.64
N GLN A 225 -9.29 -41.79 20.90
CA GLN A 225 -8.55 -41.36 19.70
C GLN A 225 -8.66 -39.87 19.35
N ASP A 226 -8.79 -38.96 20.32
CA ASP A 226 -8.66 -37.50 20.03
C ASP A 226 -7.76 -36.71 21.00
N ARG A 227 -7.04 -37.38 21.90
CA ARG A 227 -6.08 -36.71 22.81
C ARG A 227 -4.60 -36.84 22.43
N GLU A 228 -4.27 -37.56 21.36
CA GLU A 228 -2.88 -37.69 20.90
C GLU A 228 -2.52 -36.91 19.61
N LYS A 229 -3.48 -36.25 18.95
CA LYS A 229 -3.17 -35.33 17.84
C LYS A 229 -2.85 -33.89 18.28
N ALA A 230 -3.26 -33.48 19.49
CA ALA A 230 -2.94 -32.15 20.01
C ALA A 230 -1.51 -32.00 20.59
N LYS A 231 -0.70 -33.08 20.59
CA LYS A 231 0.66 -33.05 21.17
C LYS A 231 1.79 -33.26 20.15
N ARG A 232 1.48 -33.33 18.86
CA ARG A 232 2.48 -33.45 17.77
C ARG A 232 2.65 -32.22 16.87
N GLU A 233 1.90 -31.14 17.11
CA GLU A 233 2.08 -29.86 16.39
C GLU A 233 2.61 -28.71 17.27
N ALA A 234 3.02 -28.99 18.51
CA ALA A 234 3.61 -28.02 19.43
C ALA A 234 5.13 -28.22 19.62
N GLY A 235 5.83 -28.61 18.55
CA GLY A 235 7.29 -28.76 18.56
C GLY A 235 7.89 -28.43 17.21
N GLY A 236 8.38 -27.20 17.05
CA GLY A 236 9.22 -26.82 15.91
C GLY A 236 9.33 -25.32 15.64
N SER A 237 10.43 -24.71 16.12
CA SER A 237 10.98 -23.37 15.82
C SER A 237 10.15 -22.17 16.31
N GLY A 238 10.64 -21.21 17.11
CA GLY A 238 12.00 -20.78 17.39
C GLY A 238 12.17 -19.35 16.87
N PHE A 239 11.97 -18.33 17.72
CA PHE A 239 12.72 -17.05 17.68
C PHE A 239 12.28 -16.09 18.80
N GLY A 240 13.28 -15.56 19.52
CA GLY A 240 13.38 -14.12 19.80
C GLY A 240 12.62 -13.55 21.00
N GLU A 241 13.36 -13.30 22.08
CA GLU A 241 13.07 -12.30 23.11
C GLU A 241 12.52 -10.99 22.55
N GLY A 242 11.51 -10.43 23.23
CA GLY A 242 11.14 -9.02 23.11
C GLY A 242 9.66 -8.75 22.82
N SER A 243 8.74 -9.06 23.74
CA SER A 243 7.43 -8.36 23.76
C SER A 243 6.62 -8.58 25.04
N SER A 244 7.04 -7.99 26.17
CA SER A 244 6.22 -8.02 27.40
C SER A 244 5.04 -7.03 27.35
N ALA A 245 4.90 -6.24 26.29
CA ALA A 245 3.81 -5.26 26.13
C ALA A 245 2.55 -5.83 25.46
N VAL A 246 2.68 -6.87 24.63
CA VAL A 246 1.54 -7.46 23.89
C VAL A 246 0.73 -8.43 24.78
N GLY A 247 1.37 -9.03 25.80
CA GLY A 247 0.69 -9.90 26.77
C GLY A 247 -0.34 -9.17 27.64
N ALA A 248 -0.07 -7.91 28.01
CA ALA A 248 -1.01 -7.11 28.82
C ALA A 248 -2.25 -6.68 28.02
N ALA A 249 -2.10 -6.36 26.72
CA ALA A 249 -3.22 -6.01 25.85
C ALA A 249 -4.12 -7.21 25.50
N ALA A 250 -3.55 -8.43 25.48
CA ALA A 250 -4.32 -9.65 25.24
C ALA A 250 -5.17 -10.06 26.46
N ALA A 251 -4.73 -9.75 27.68
CA ALA A 251 -5.51 -10.03 28.90
C ALA A 251 -6.76 -9.13 29.01
N GLY A 252 -6.66 -7.84 28.67
CA GLY A 252 -7.80 -6.91 28.71
C GLY A 252 -8.85 -7.12 27.61
N ALA A 253 -8.58 -7.95 26.61
CA ALA A 253 -9.50 -8.23 25.50
C ALA A 253 -10.51 -9.35 25.79
N TYR A 254 -10.32 -10.12 26.86
CA TYR A 254 -11.20 -11.23 27.24
C TYR A 254 -12.31 -10.85 28.22
N GLU A 255 -12.29 -9.63 28.79
CA GLU A 255 -13.29 -9.23 29.80
C GLU A 255 -14.54 -8.54 29.23
N VAL A 256 -14.56 -8.11 27.97
CA VAL A 256 -15.72 -7.37 27.44
C VAL A 256 -16.71 -8.33 26.78
N GLY A 257 -17.49 -9.00 27.63
CA GLY A 257 -18.37 -10.11 27.24
C GLY A 257 -19.85 -9.93 27.57
N SER A 258 -20.25 -8.84 28.23
CA SER A 258 -21.65 -8.59 28.60
C SER A 258 -22.23 -7.39 27.86
N ALA A 259 -23.54 -7.46 27.56
CA ALA A 259 -24.31 -6.32 27.06
C ALA A 259 -24.29 -5.11 28.02
N GLU A 260 -24.01 -5.36 29.29
CA GLU A 260 -23.86 -4.36 30.34
C GLU A 260 -22.56 -3.55 30.18
N ASP A 261 -21.48 -4.15 29.68
CA ASP A 261 -20.20 -3.45 29.42
C ASP A 261 -20.32 -2.50 28.23
N VAL A 262 -21.11 -2.90 27.23
CA VAL A 262 -21.46 -2.05 26.08
C VAL A 262 -22.30 -0.86 26.54
N LYS A 263 -23.22 -1.07 27.49
CA LYS A 263 -24.02 0.00 28.09
C LYS A 263 -23.18 0.96 28.94
N ALA A 264 -22.26 0.44 29.75
CA ALA A 264 -21.35 1.24 30.58
C ALA A 264 -20.38 2.10 29.73
N LEU A 265 -19.89 1.56 28.60
CA LEU A 265 -19.10 2.34 27.64
C LEU A 265 -19.93 3.43 26.95
N LEU A 266 -21.21 3.16 26.67
CA LEU A 266 -22.12 4.14 26.06
C LEU A 266 -22.49 5.28 27.02
N GLU A 267 -22.72 4.97 28.30
CA GLU A 267 -22.98 5.98 29.34
C GLU A 267 -21.73 6.84 29.61
N ARG A 268 -20.53 6.24 29.58
CA ARG A 268 -19.26 6.97 29.73
C ARG A 268 -18.94 7.91 28.56
N VAL A 269 -19.41 7.57 27.35
CA VAL A 269 -19.28 8.43 26.16
C VAL A 269 -20.40 9.49 26.14
N GLY A 270 -21.62 9.13 26.56
CA GLY A 270 -22.80 10.02 26.60
C GLY A 270 -22.78 11.06 27.73
N GLY A 271 -22.03 10.82 28.82
CA GLY A 271 -21.91 11.76 29.94
C GLY A 271 -20.97 12.96 29.70
N SER A 272 -20.33 13.07 28.54
CA SER A 272 -19.36 14.14 28.23
C SER A 272 -19.96 15.35 27.50
N SER A 273 -21.27 15.37 27.23
CA SER A 273 -21.96 16.45 26.49
C SER A 273 -22.89 17.34 27.31
N SER A 274 -22.88 17.29 28.65
CA SER A 274 -23.83 18.06 29.49
C SER A 274 -23.21 18.90 30.60
N SER A 275 -21.93 19.27 30.51
CA SER A 275 -21.33 20.23 31.45
C SER A 275 -20.57 21.36 30.74
N GLY A 276 -21.20 22.53 30.61
CA GLY A 276 -20.48 23.78 30.36
C GLY A 276 -21.24 24.85 29.58
N SER A 277 -21.63 25.91 30.30
CA SER A 277 -21.94 27.27 29.82
C SER A 277 -23.40 27.61 29.54
N ALA A 278 -24.18 27.73 30.63
CA ALA A 278 -25.17 28.79 30.74
C ALA A 278 -24.43 30.03 31.26
N ASP A 279 -24.19 31.02 30.41
CA ASP A 279 -23.92 32.40 30.83
C ASP A 279 -24.33 33.39 29.72
N VAL A 280 -25.46 34.07 29.99
CA VAL A 280 -25.81 35.49 29.75
C VAL A 280 -25.29 36.19 28.48
N MET A 281 -26.23 36.61 27.61
CA MET A 281 -26.39 38.03 27.26
C MET A 281 -27.77 38.30 26.65
N ASP A 282 -28.59 39.04 27.40
CA ASP A 282 -29.81 39.71 26.96
C ASP A 282 -29.47 40.75 25.88
N THR A 283 -30.33 40.78 24.86
CA THR A 283 -30.42 41.87 23.89
C THR A 283 -31.77 42.53 24.08
N SER A 284 -31.78 43.75 24.62
CA SER A 284 -32.69 44.89 24.33
C SER A 284 -32.48 46.00 25.36
#